data_AF-A0A2V8N8T7-F1
#
_entry.id   AF-A0A2V8N8T7-F1
#
_cell.length_a   1.000
_cell.length_b   1.000
_cell.length_c   1.000
_cell.angle_alpha   90.00
_cell.angle_beta   90.00
_cell.angle_gamma   90.00
#
_symmetry.space_group_name_H-M   'P 1'
#
loop_
_entity.id
_entity.type
_entity.pdbx_description
1 polymer ?
#
loop_
_entity_poly.entity_id
_entity_poly.type
_entity_poly.pdbx_seq_one_letter_code
_entity_poly.pdbx_strand_id
1 'polypeptide(L)' 'MSQTFAEIVEDVKQLSPSEKEELQELLKKYLVDERRREIRANADAGMEELRRGEIKSFSSVDDFMDSLSHD' A
#
# COMPACT_ATOMS: atom_id res chain seq x y z
N MET A 1 -23.92 1.14 7.99
CA MET A 1 -24.08 2.28 7.05
C MET A 1 -22.68 2.81 6.80
N SER A 2 -22.19 2.81 5.55
CA SER A 2 -20.90 3.47 5.26
C SER A 2 -21.17 4.96 5.13
N GLN A 3 -20.45 5.79 5.89
CA GLN A 3 -20.43 7.22 5.63
C GLN A 3 -19.81 7.49 4.26
N THR A 4 -20.35 8.47 3.56
CA THR A 4 -19.76 8.98 2.33
C THR A 4 -18.51 9.82 2.65
N PHE A 5 -17.60 9.95 1.69
CA PHE A 5 -16.42 10.82 1.86
C PHE A 5 -16.82 12.27 2.18
N ALA A 6 -17.92 12.77 1.60
CA ALA A 6 -18.42 14.10 1.85
C ALA A 6 -18.86 14.28 3.32
N GLU A 7 -19.55 13.30 3.90
CA GLU A 7 -19.95 13.32 5.31
C GLU A 7 -18.73 13.31 6.24
N ILE A 8 -17.71 12.49 5.94
CA ILE A 8 -16.47 12.44 6.72
C ILE A 8 -15.74 13.80 6.69
N VAL A 9 -15.71 14.47 5.53
CA VAL A 9 -15.08 15.80 5.42
C VAL A 9 -15.82 16.82 6.27
N GLU A 10 -17.15 16.80 6.29
CA GLU A 10 -17.93 17.70 7.14
C GLU A 10 -17.72 17.40 8.63
N ASP A 11 -17.65 16.14 9.03
CA ASP A 11 -17.35 15.74 10.41
C ASP A 11 -15.97 16.25 10.84
N VAL A 12 -14.94 16.07 10.00
CA VAL A 12 -13.59 16.56 10.27
C VAL A 12 -13.55 18.09 10.35
N LYS A 13 -14.36 18.81 9.58
CA LYS A 13 -14.43 20.29 9.66
C LYS A 13 -14.93 20.77 11.03
N GLN A 14 -15.84 20.04 11.68
CA GLN A 14 -16.40 20.41 12.97
C GLN A 14 -15.45 20.20 14.15
N LEU A 15 -14.37 19.42 13.96
CA LEU A 15 -13.34 19.21 14.98
C LEU A 15 -12.61 20.49 15.36
N SER A 16 -12.18 20.57 16.61
CA SER A 16 -11.28 21.62 17.09
C SER A 16 -9.90 21.54 16.40
N PRO A 17 -9.10 22.62 16.41
CA PRO A 17 -7.75 22.59 15.84
C PRO A 17 -6.86 21.48 16.41
N SER A 18 -6.91 21.23 17.73
CA SER A 18 -6.12 20.18 18.37
C SER A 18 -6.56 18.77 17.95
N GLU A 19 -7.86 18.53 17.82
CA GLU A 19 -8.38 17.24 17.35
C GLU A 19 -8.02 17.00 15.88
N LYS A 20 -7.97 18.05 15.06
CA LYS A 20 -7.50 17.96 13.67
C LYS A 20 -6.01 17.61 13.58
N GLU A 21 -5.19 18.21 14.43
CA GLU A 21 -3.76 17.90 14.52
C GLU A 21 -3.53 16.44 14.95
N GLU A 22 -4.22 16.00 16.00
CA GLU A 22 -4.15 14.60 16.47
C GLU A 22 -4.64 13.62 15.40
N LEU A 23 -5.77 13.92 14.74
CA LEU A 23 -6.30 13.09 13.65
C LEU A 23 -5.29 13.00 12.48
N GLN A 24 -4.63 14.10 12.15
CA GLN A 24 -3.60 14.12 11.11
C GLN A 24 -2.42 13.21 11.46
N GLU A 25 -1.96 13.22 12.71
CA GLU A 25 -0.88 12.35 13.18
C GLU A 25 -1.28 10.88 13.14
N LEU A 26 -2.49 10.56 13.59
CA LEU A 26 -3.03 9.20 13.54
C LEU A 26 -3.16 8.69 12.10
N LEU A 27 -3.72 9.50 11.20
CA LEU A 27 -3.84 9.14 9.78
C LEU A 27 -2.49 8.87 9.13
N LYS A 28 -1.48 9.70 9.40
CA LYS A 28 -0.10 9.46 8.92
C LYS A 28 0.43 8.10 9.39
N LYS A 29 0.23 7.76 10.67
CA LYS A 29 0.66 6.47 11.22
C LYS A 29 -0.06 5.30 10.54
N TYR A 30 -1.37 5.39 10.35
CA TYR A 30 -2.15 4.33 9.73
C TYR A 30 -1.75 4.08 8.28
N LEU A 31 -1.53 5.13 7.48
CA LEU A 31 -1.04 5.01 6.11
C LEU A 31 0.33 4.31 6.04
N VAL A 32 1.24 4.64 6.95
CA VAL A 32 2.55 3.97 7.04
C VAL A 32 2.38 2.48 7.36
N ASP A 33 1.49 2.14 8.30
CA ASP A 33 1.26 0.75 8.68
C ASP A 33 0.54 -0.06 7.60
N GLU A 34 -0.38 0.55 6.84
CA GLU A 34 -0.97 -0.03 5.63
C GLU A 34 0.10 -0.36 4.59
N ARG A 35 0.96 0.61 4.26
CA ARG A 35 2.04 0.40 3.30
C ARG A 35 3.02 -0.68 3.76
N ARG A 36 3.32 -0.74 5.07
CA ARG A 36 4.15 -1.81 5.64
C ARG A 36 3.51 -3.19 5.54
N ARG A 37 2.18 -3.28 5.68
CA ARG A 37 1.46 -4.55 5.48
C ARG A 37 1.55 -5.01 4.02
N GLU A 38 1.37 -4.10 3.06
CA GLU A 38 1.54 -4.42 1.64
C GLU A 38 2.95 -4.91 1.32
N ILE A 39 3.98 -4.20 1.82
CA ILE A 39 5.37 -4.59 1.61
C ILE A 39 5.64 -5.99 2.18
N ARG A 40 5.15 -6.29 3.38
CA ARG A 40 5.30 -7.62 3.98
C ARG A 40 4.58 -8.69 3.17
N ALA A 41 3.33 -8.45 2.76
CA ALA A 41 2.58 -9.40 1.94
C ALA A 41 3.30 -9.71 0.62
N ASN A 42 3.85 -8.68 -0.05
CA ASN A 42 4.62 -8.85 -1.28
C ASN A 42 5.93 -9.61 -1.04
N ALA A 43 6.63 -9.32 0.06
CA ALA A 43 7.85 -10.03 0.42
C ALA A 43 7.57 -11.52 0.72
N ASP A 44 6.51 -11.81 1.48
CA ASP A 44 6.10 -13.18 1.80
C ASP A 44 5.71 -13.95 0.53
N ALA A 45 4.96 -13.31 -0.39
CA ALA A 45 4.62 -13.89 -1.68
C ALA A 45 5.86 -14.20 -2.53
N GLY A 46 6.79 -13.24 -2.65
CA GLY A 46 8.04 -13.46 -3.40
C GLY A 46 8.93 -14.55 -2.77
N MET A 47 9.00 -14.63 -1.44
CA MET A 47 9.74 -15.71 -0.77
C MET A 47 9.10 -17.08 -0.99
N GLU A 48 7.77 -17.15 -1.11
CA GLU A 48 7.04 -18.35 -1.44
C GLU A 48 7.32 -18.80 -2.88
N GLU A 49 7.25 -17.87 -3.85
CA GLU A 49 7.62 -18.12 -5.26
C GLU A 49 9.08 -18.58 -5.38
N LEU A 50 10.00 -17.97 -4.60
CA LEU A 50 11.40 -18.38 -4.56
C LEU A 50 11.52 -19.84 -4.09
N ARG A 51 10.82 -20.20 -3.02
CA ARG A 51 10.85 -21.56 -2.47
C ARG A 51 10.29 -22.58 -3.45
N ARG A 52 9.29 -22.20 -4.23
CA ARG A 52 8.69 -23.04 -5.28
C ARG A 52 9.50 -23.11 -6.57
N GLY A 53 10.54 -22.27 -6.70
CA GLY A 53 11.33 -22.16 -7.93
C GLY A 53 10.58 -21.46 -9.06
N GLU A 54 9.53 -20.71 -8.74
CA GLU A 54 8.66 -20.02 -9.70
C GLU A 54 9.16 -18.59 -10.03
N ILE A 55 10.22 -18.12 -9.34
CA ILE A 55 10.84 -16.84 -9.66
C ILE A 55 11.51 -16.91 -11.03
N LYS A 56 10.99 -16.09 -11.95
CA LYS A 56 11.67 -15.79 -13.21
C LYS A 56 12.92 -14.95 -12.92
N SER A 57 14.09 -15.55 -13.12
CA SER A 57 15.36 -14.83 -13.15
C SER A 57 15.61 -14.27 -14.55
N PHE A 58 15.90 -12.98 -14.66
CA PHE A 58 16.27 -12.35 -15.92
C PHE A 58 17.78 -12.08 -15.93
N SER A 59 18.45 -12.46 -17.02
CA SER A 59 19.88 -12.27 -17.22
C SER A 59 20.26 -10.86 -17.66
N SER A 60 19.32 -10.12 -18.23
CA SER A 60 19.49 -8.75 -18.70
C SER A 60 18.21 -7.93 -18.51
N VAL A 61 18.35 -6.61 -18.58
CA VAL A 61 17.20 -5.68 -18.53
C VAL A 61 16.31 -5.85 -19.77
N ASP A 62 16.90 -6.16 -20.92
CA ASP A 62 16.15 -6.39 -22.17
C ASP A 62 15.25 -7.63 -22.04
N ASP A 63 15.77 -8.74 -21.50
CA ASP A 63 14.98 -9.97 -21.25
C ASP A 63 13.78 -9.71 -20.31
N PHE A 64 13.96 -8.83 -19.33
CA PHE A 64 12.89 -8.44 -18.41
C PHE A 64 11.83 -7.60 -19.12
N MET A 65 12.24 -6.59 -19.88
CA MET A 65 11.32 -5.70 -20.60
C MET A 65 10.51 -6.45 -21.66
N ASP A 66 11.13 -7.40 -22.36
CA ASP A 66 10.44 -8.27 -23.32
C ASP A 66 9.36 -9.12 -22.65
N SER A 67 9.60 -9.59 -21.41
CA SER A 67 8.60 -10.37 -20.67
C SER A 67 7.37 -9.56 -20.25
N LEU A 68 7.49 -8.24 -20.08
CA LEU A 68 6.38 -7.34 -19.70
C LEU A 68 5.55 -6.86 -20.89
N SER A 69 6.08 -6.96 -22.11
CA SER A 69 5.41 -6.51 -23.33
C SER A 69 4.50 -7.56 -23.98
N HIS A 70 4.50 -8.79 -23.44
CA HIS A 70 3.78 -9.94 -23.97
C HIS A 70 2.72 -10.51 -22.99
N ASP A 71 2.37 -9.80 -21.91
CA ASP A 71 1.26 -10.11 -21.00
C ASP A 71 -0.07 -9.47 -21.45
#